data_AF-Q4RXF2-F1
#
_entry.id   AF-Q4RXF2-F1
#
_cell.length_a   1.000
_cell.length_b   1.000
_cell.length_c   1.000
_cell.angle_alpha   90.00
_cell.angle_beta   90.00
_cell.angle_gamma   90.00
#
_symmetry.space_group_name_H-M   'P 1'
#
loop_
_entity.id
_entity.type
_entity.pdbx_description
1 polymer ?
#
loop_
_entity_poly.entity_id
_entity_poly.type
_entity_poly.pdbx_seq_one_letter_code
_entity_poly.pdbx_strand_id
1 'polypeptide(L)'
;RLYLLTLVLGVGGSFQYGIHISVITFPAEYIQRFVNHTWMQRYNAPLSDSNIQLIWSFILAVLSVGGWIGAMHSGRIPVVYGRKKALLLNNVVAVVAALLMVFSRMAKSISMIFLGRLLYGYNIGMSR
;
A
#
# COMPACT_ATOMS: atom_id res chain seq x y z
N ARG A 1 -11.84 9.94 -37.95
CA ARG A 1 -10.76 10.25 -36.97
C ARG A 1 -11.17 9.98 -35.52
N LEU A 2 -12.40 10.26 -35.11
CA LEU A 2 -12.91 10.02 -33.73
C LEU A 2 -13.02 8.52 -33.36
N TYR A 3 -13.40 7.63 -34.28
CA TYR A 3 -13.54 6.19 -33.99
C TYR A 3 -12.22 5.51 -33.54
N LEU A 4 -11.08 5.88 -34.15
CA LEU A 4 -9.76 5.38 -33.73
C LEU A 4 -9.40 5.83 -32.31
N LEU A 5 -9.74 7.08 -31.95
CA LEU A 5 -9.53 7.60 -30.59
C LEU A 5 -10.39 6.85 -29.57
N THR A 6 -11.66 6.59 -29.87
CA THR A 6 -12.55 5.82 -28.97
C THR A 6 -12.03 4.38 -28.77
N LEU A 7 -11.52 3.74 -29.82
CA LEU A 7 -10.96 2.39 -29.74
C LEU A 7 -9.67 2.37 -28.91
N VAL A 8 -8.76 3.32 -29.14
CA VAL A 8 -7.50 3.44 -28.38
C VAL A 8 -7.76 3.79 -26.91
N LEU A 9 -8.67 4.72 -26.62
CA LEU A 9 -9.02 5.11 -25.25
C LEU A 9 -9.78 4.00 -24.50
N GLY A 10 -10.69 3.30 -25.18
CA GLY A 10 -11.43 2.18 -24.59
C GLY A 10 -10.53 0.99 -24.24
N VAL A 11 -9.61 0.64 -25.14
CA VAL A 11 -8.63 -0.43 -24.89
C VAL A 11 -7.60 0.00 -23.85
N GLY A 12 -7.11 1.25 -23.92
CA GLY A 12 -6.15 1.80 -22.97
C GLY A 12 -6.67 1.80 -21.53
N GLY A 13 -7.92 2.22 -21.32
CA GLY A 13 -8.53 2.24 -19.98
C GLY A 13 -8.71 0.86 -19.36
N SER A 14 -9.19 -0.11 -20.14
CA SER A 14 -9.37 -1.49 -19.68
C SER A 14 -8.01 -2.16 -19.38
N PHE A 15 -7.00 -1.85 -20.18
CA PHE A 15 -5.64 -2.34 -19.99
C PHE A 15 -5.00 -1.78 -18.72
N GLN A 16 -5.12 -0.48 -18.45
CA GLN A 16 -4.61 0.12 -17.21
C GLN A 16 -5.30 -0.46 -15.97
N TYR A 17 -6.61 -0.67 -16.02
CA TYR A 17 -7.34 -1.33 -14.93
C TYR A 17 -6.84 -2.76 -14.69
N GLY A 18 -6.62 -3.53 -15.77
CA GLY A 18 -6.05 -4.87 -15.69
C GLY A 18 -4.67 -4.89 -15.02
N ILE A 19 -3.78 -3.98 -15.42
CA ILE A 19 -2.44 -3.84 -14.79
C ILE A 19 -2.57 -3.51 -13.30
N HIS A 20 -3.46 -2.58 -12.93
CA HIS A 20 -3.66 -2.22 -11.53
C HIS A 20 -4.10 -3.41 -10.67
N ILE A 21 -5.02 -4.24 -11.16
CA ILE A 21 -5.44 -5.47 -10.45
C ILE A 21 -4.28 -6.45 -10.33
N SER A 22 -3.57 -6.73 -11.42
CA SER A 22 -2.46 -7.70 -11.41
C SER A 22 -1.35 -7.31 -10.44
N VAL A 23 -1.01 -6.01 -10.39
CA VAL A 23 0.01 -5.48 -9.47
C VAL A 23 -0.43 -5.60 -8.01
N ILE A 24 -1.73 -5.47 -7.71
CA ILE A 24 -2.27 -5.63 -6.36
C ILE A 24 -2.29 -7.12 -5.96
N THR A 25 -2.66 -8.01 -6.87
CA THR A 25 -2.78 -9.45 -6.59
C THR A 25 -1.43 -10.15 -6.44
N PHE A 26 -0.38 -9.69 -7.13
CA PHE A 26 0.96 -10.29 -7.05
C PHE A 26 1.54 -10.42 -5.62
N PRO A 27 1.55 -9.37 -4.77
CA PRO A 27 2.00 -9.48 -3.39
C PRO A 27 1.00 -10.17 -2.45
N ALA A 28 -0.24 -10.45 -2.90
CA ALA A 28 -1.24 -11.10 -2.06
C ALA A 28 -0.74 -12.46 -1.60
N GLU A 29 -0.28 -13.31 -2.52
CA GLU A 29 0.19 -14.66 -2.20
C GLU A 29 1.37 -14.63 -1.21
N TYR A 30 2.31 -13.69 -1.37
CA TYR A 30 3.44 -13.54 -0.46
C TYR A 30 3.00 -13.16 0.96
N ILE A 31 2.06 -12.21 1.08
CA ILE A 31 1.56 -11.75 2.39
C ILE A 31 0.73 -12.85 3.05
N GLN A 32 -0.10 -13.56 2.30
CA GLN A 32 -0.91 -14.67 2.81
C GLN A 32 -0.03 -15.79 3.36
N ARG A 33 1.03 -16.17 2.65
CA ARG A 33 2.03 -17.14 3.12
C ARG A 33 2.74 -16.66 4.39
N PHE A 34 3.13 -15.38 4.45
CA PHE A 34 3.79 -14.80 5.63
C PHE A 34 2.87 -14.80 6.87
N VAL A 35 1.60 -14.43 6.68
CA VAL A 35 0.59 -14.42 7.76
C VAL A 35 0.34 -15.84 8.27
N ASN A 36 0.17 -16.81 7.38
CA ASN A 36 -0.04 -18.22 7.76
C ASN A 36 1.17 -18.77 8.53
N HIS A 37 2.39 -18.53 8.05
CA HIS A 37 3.62 -18.95 8.73
C HIS A 37 3.78 -18.32 10.12
N THR A 38 3.46 -17.02 10.24
CA THR A 38 3.54 -16.29 11.52
C THR A 38 2.51 -16.81 12.54
N TRP A 39 1.29 -17.11 12.06
CA TRP A 39 0.22 -17.63 12.91
C TRP A 39 0.46 -19.07 13.34
N MET A 40 0.94 -19.91 12.43
CA MET A 40 1.35 -21.28 12.73
C MET A 40 2.41 -21.30 13.84
N GLN A 41 3.39 -20.39 13.80
CA GLN A 41 4.41 -20.27 14.85
C GLN A 41 3.90 -19.81 16.22
N ARG A 42 2.74 -19.12 16.27
CA ARG A 42 2.22 -18.52 17.51
C ARG A 42 1.09 -19.33 18.15
N TYR A 43 0.27 -19.99 17.34
CA TYR A 43 -0.92 -20.71 17.77
C TYR A 43 -0.93 -22.19 17.37
N ASN A 44 0.08 -22.70 16.64
CA ASN A 44 0.18 -24.09 16.15
C ASN A 44 -1.05 -24.58 15.36
N ALA A 45 -1.87 -23.66 14.85
CA ALA A 45 -3.07 -23.97 14.08
C ALA A 45 -3.01 -23.24 12.72
N PRO A 46 -3.48 -23.86 11.63
CA PRO A 46 -3.60 -23.17 10.35
C PRO A 46 -4.67 -22.08 10.42
N LEU A 47 -4.37 -20.91 9.86
CA LEU A 47 -5.34 -19.82 9.70
C LEU A 47 -6.31 -20.19 8.58
N SER A 48 -7.62 -20.04 8.79
CA SER A 48 -8.63 -20.21 7.74
C SER A 48 -8.41 -19.22 6.60
N ASP A 49 -8.58 -19.67 5.36
CA ASP A 49 -8.42 -18.85 4.15
C ASP A 49 -9.27 -17.58 4.18
N SER A 50 -10.48 -17.64 4.77
CA SER A 50 -11.35 -16.48 4.93
C SER A 50 -10.73 -15.39 5.80
N ASN A 51 -10.05 -15.77 6.88
CA ASN A 51 -9.38 -14.82 7.78
C ASN A 51 -8.14 -14.20 7.11
N ILE A 52 -7.42 -15.00 6.32
CA ILE A 52 -6.27 -14.53 5.54
C ILE A 52 -6.71 -13.48 4.49
N GLN A 53 -7.83 -13.72 3.80
CA GLN A 53 -8.42 -12.77 2.86
C GLN A 53 -8.95 -11.50 3.55
N LEU A 54 -9.52 -11.61 4.75
CA LEU A 54 -9.93 -10.45 5.55
C LEU A 54 -8.73 -9.57 5.95
N ILE A 55 -7.64 -10.19 6.42
CA ILE A 55 -6.40 -9.48 6.74
C ILE A 55 -5.85 -8.78 5.50
N TRP A 56 -5.81 -9.49 4.36
CA TRP A 56 -5.38 -8.91 3.08
C TRP A 56 -6.23 -7.71 2.65
N SER A 57 -7.55 -7.84 2.71
CA SER A 57 -8.48 -6.74 2.41
C SER A 57 -8.29 -5.54 3.34
N PHE A 58 -8.05 -5.81 4.63
CA PHE A 58 -7.77 -4.75 5.60
C PHE A 58 -6.44 -4.04 5.29
N ILE A 59 -5.40 -4.75 4.84
CA ILE A 59 -4.14 -4.12 4.38
C ILE A 59 -4.41 -3.15 3.22
N LEU A 60 -5.23 -3.56 2.24
CA LEU A 60 -5.58 -2.71 1.09
C LEU A 60 -6.40 -1.47 1.51
N ALA A 61 -7.31 -1.62 2.47
CA ALA A 61 -8.08 -0.52 3.01
C ALA A 61 -7.17 0.50 3.73
N VAL A 62 -6.26 0.03 4.58
CA VAL A 62 -5.29 0.85 5.32
C VAL A 62 -4.37 1.64 4.39
N LEU A 63 -3.93 1.04 3.28
CA LEU A 63 -3.15 1.73 2.24
C LEU A 63 -3.96 2.88 1.59
N SER A 64 -5.24 2.62 1.27
CA SER A 64 -6.13 3.59 0.65
C SER A 64 -6.42 4.77 1.57
N VAL A 65 -6.63 4.51 2.86
CA VAL A 65 -6.79 5.55 3.90
C VAL A 65 -5.53 6.40 4.02
N GLY A 66 -4.34 5.77 4.07
CA GLY A 66 -3.07 6.49 4.09
C GLY A 66 -2.90 7.40 2.88
N GLY A 67 -3.23 6.90 1.68
CA GLY A 67 -3.18 7.68 0.44
C GLY A 67 -4.15 8.86 0.43
N TRP A 68 -5.37 8.69 0.93
CA TRP A 68 -6.36 9.76 1.05
C TRP A 68 -5.87 10.88 1.99
N ILE A 69 -5.33 10.50 3.16
CA ILE A 69 -4.73 11.46 4.09
C ILE A 69 -3.54 12.17 3.45
N GLY A 70 -2.67 11.44 2.75
CA GLY A 70 -1.52 12.02 2.04
C GLY A 70 -1.93 13.04 0.98
N ALA A 71 -2.98 12.75 0.20
CA ALA A 71 -3.49 13.64 -0.84
C ALA A 71 -4.14 14.92 -0.27
N MET A 72 -4.86 14.82 0.86
CA MET A 72 -5.37 16.02 1.54
C MET A 72 -4.24 16.95 1.99
N HIS A 73 -3.09 16.38 2.35
CA HIS A 73 -1.92 17.12 2.81
C HIS A 73 -1.00 17.57 1.65
N SER A 74 -1.01 16.90 0.50
CA SER A 74 -0.14 17.22 -0.63
C SER A 74 -0.41 18.60 -1.23
N GLY A 75 -1.67 19.08 -1.19
CA GLY A 75 -2.02 20.44 -1.62
C GLY A 75 -1.65 21.54 -0.62
N ARG A 76 -1.58 21.23 0.68
CA ARG A 76 -1.40 22.23 1.76
C ARG A 76 0.05 22.34 2.25
N ILE A 77 0.74 21.22 2.42
CA ILE A 77 2.09 21.19 3.01
C ILE A 77 3.14 21.90 2.13
N PRO A 78 3.20 21.69 0.80
CA PRO A 78 4.20 22.36 -0.03
C PRO A 78 3.99 23.88 -0.14
N VAL A 79 2.74 24.34 -0.01
CA VAL A 79 2.36 25.75 -0.07
C VAL A 79 2.76 26.48 1.23
N VAL A 80 2.62 25.82 2.39
CA VAL A 80 2.93 26.40 3.70
C VAL A 80 4.41 26.24 4.08
N TYR A 81 5.01 25.07 3.82
CA TYR A 81 6.37 24.74 4.27
C TYR A 81 7.43 24.81 3.17
N GLY A 82 7.01 24.99 1.91
CA GLY A 82 7.90 25.00 0.73
C GLY A 82 8.25 23.59 0.23
N ARG A 83 8.43 23.47 -1.09
CA ARG A 83 8.67 22.18 -1.80
C ARG A 83 9.85 21.36 -1.23
N LYS A 84 10.94 22.01 -0.82
CA LYS A 84 12.13 21.33 -0.27
C LYS A 84 11.85 20.64 1.08
N LYS A 85 11.11 21.29 1.99
CA LYS A 85 10.80 20.72 3.30
C LYS A 85 9.76 19.61 3.20
N ALA A 86 8.78 19.75 2.32
CA ALA A 86 7.83 18.68 2.01
C ALA A 86 8.55 17.42 1.52
N LEU A 87 9.55 17.57 0.64
CA LEU A 87 10.31 16.43 0.11
C LEU A 87 11.18 15.73 1.18
N LEU A 88 11.74 16.49 2.11
CA LEU A 88 12.47 15.94 3.26
C LEU A 88 11.56 15.17 4.21
N LEU A 89 10.37 15.71 4.53
CA LEU A 89 9.38 15.02 5.35
C LEU A 89 8.94 13.71 4.71
N ASN A 90 8.69 13.70 3.39
CA ASN A 90 8.36 12.49 2.66
C ASN A 90 9.47 11.42 2.81
N ASN A 91 10.72 11.80 2.58
CA ASN A 91 11.87 10.90 2.75
C ASN A 91 11.98 10.33 4.17
N VAL A 92 11.76 11.14 5.21
CA VAL A 92 11.78 10.66 6.60
C VAL A 92 10.67 9.62 6.83
N VAL A 93 9.46 9.88 6.36
CA VAL A 93 8.35 8.93 6.49
C VAL A 93 8.64 7.64 5.70
N ALA A 94 9.28 7.74 4.52
CA ALA A 94 9.71 6.58 3.74
C ALA A 94 10.74 5.72 4.49
N VAL A 95 11.74 6.35 5.10
CA VAL A 95 12.76 5.66 5.92
C VAL A 95 12.12 4.96 7.13
N VAL A 96 11.19 5.64 7.83
CA VAL A 96 10.47 5.05 8.95
C VAL A 96 9.60 3.87 8.50
N ALA A 97 8.91 3.98 7.37
CA ALA A 97 8.12 2.89 6.79
C ALA A 97 9.00 1.68 6.40
N ALA A 98 10.16 1.93 5.81
CA ALA A 98 11.12 0.90 5.45
C ALA A 98 11.68 0.19 6.69
N LEU A 99 12.07 0.94 7.72
CA LEU A 99 12.52 0.39 9.00
C LEU A 99 11.42 -0.45 9.66
N LEU A 100 10.18 0.03 9.69
CA LEU A 100 9.03 -0.73 10.21
C LEU A 100 8.79 -2.03 9.44
N MET A 101 8.93 -2.04 8.11
CA MET A 101 8.80 -3.25 7.30
C MET A 101 9.93 -4.25 7.56
N VAL A 102 11.18 -3.78 7.68
CA VAL A 102 12.35 -4.63 7.96
C VAL A 102 12.26 -5.22 9.36
N PHE A 103 11.94 -4.39 10.37
CA PHE A 103 11.74 -4.85 11.74
C PHE A 103 10.51 -5.73 11.90
N SER A 104 9.45 -5.53 11.12
CA SER A 104 8.27 -6.40 11.14
C SER A 104 8.60 -7.86 10.76
N ARG A 105 9.53 -8.06 9.81
CA ARG A 105 10.03 -9.41 9.48
C ARG A 105 10.76 -10.07 10.66
N MET A 106 11.52 -9.30 11.44
CA MET A 106 12.19 -9.82 12.64
C MET A 106 11.23 -10.02 13.82
N ALA A 107 10.26 -9.13 14.00
CA ALA A 107 9.35 -9.13 15.14
C ALA A 107 8.14 -10.07 14.98
N LYS A 108 7.93 -10.66 13.80
CA LYS A 108 6.77 -11.54 13.50
C LYS A 108 5.43 -10.92 13.92
N SER A 109 5.31 -9.60 13.74
CA SER A 109 4.15 -8.82 14.21
C SER A 109 3.40 -8.23 13.03
N ILE A 110 2.17 -8.71 12.87
CA ILE A 110 1.23 -8.30 11.81
C ILE A 110 0.87 -6.80 11.96
N SER A 111 0.83 -6.28 13.19
CA SER A 111 0.52 -4.86 13.47
C SER A 111 1.53 -3.88 12.86
N MET A 112 2.83 -4.26 12.80
CA MET A 112 3.86 -3.42 12.17
C MET A 112 3.76 -3.39 10.65
N ILE A 113 3.21 -4.44 10.02
CA ILE A 113 2.95 -4.47 8.57
C ILE A 113 1.86 -3.46 8.22
N PHE A 114 0.79 -3.42 9.01
CA PHE A 114 -0.28 -2.43 8.82
C PHE A 114 0.23 -1.00 8.93
N LEU A 115 1.00 -0.68 9.98
CA LEU A 115 1.59 0.65 10.16
C LEU A 115 2.55 1.03 9.01
N GLY A 116 3.41 0.10 8.58
CA GLY A 116 4.31 0.33 7.43
C GLY A 116 3.55 0.60 6.13
N ARG A 117 2.45 -0.12 5.88
CA ARG A 117 1.59 0.08 4.71
C ARG A 117 0.83 1.41 4.76
N LEU A 118 0.37 1.83 5.94
CA LEU A 118 -0.30 3.12 6.15
C LEU A 118 0.63 4.30 5.86
N LEU A 119 1.85 4.25 6.39
CA LEU A 119 2.88 5.29 6.17
C LEU A 119 3.37 5.32 4.72
N TYR A 120 3.44 4.16 4.07
CA TYR A 120 3.75 4.07 2.65
C TYR A 120 2.63 4.68 1.78
N GLY A 121 1.37 4.41 2.12
CA GLY A 121 0.20 5.05 1.49
C GLY A 121 0.24 6.57 1.63
N TYR A 122 0.57 7.06 2.82
CA TYR A 122 0.74 8.49 3.09
C TYR A 122 1.84 9.13 2.21
N ASN A 123 3.01 8.48 2.08
CA ASN A 123 4.08 8.92 1.18
C ASN A 123 3.60 9.07 -0.27
N ILE A 124 2.92 8.04 -0.78
CA ILE A 124 2.40 8.04 -2.16
C ILE A 124 1.39 9.16 -2.35
N GLY A 125 0.49 9.36 -1.39
CA GLY A 125 -0.51 10.42 -1.44
C GLY A 125 0.11 11.81 -1.38
N MET A 126 1.17 11.99 -0.61
CA MET A 126 1.87 13.28 -0.46
C MET A 126 2.75 13.64 -1.67
N SER A 127 3.24 12.62 -2.40
CA SER A 127 4.06 12.79 -3.60
C SER A 127 3.25 13.05 -4.89
N ARG A 128 1.91 13.03 -4.82
CA ARG A 128 1.01 13.45 -5.90
C ARG A 128 0.64 14.92 -5.79
#